data_AF-A0A6C2CCC6-F1
#
_entry.id   AF-A0A6C2CCC6-F1
#
_cell.length_a   1.000
_cell.length_b   1.000
_cell.length_c   1.000
_cell.angle_alpha   90.00
_cell.angle_beta   90.00
_cell.angle_gamma   90.00
#
_symmetry.space_group_name_H-M   'P 1'
#
loop_
_entity.id
_entity.type
_entity.pdbx_description
1 polymer ?
#
loop_
_entity_poly.entity_id
_entity_poly.type
_entity_poly.pdbx_seq_one_letter_code
_entity_poly.pdbx_strand_id
1 'polypeptide(L)'
;MVTKLHNTEASYFIRIFNGESKAQIINTFELLKEYRLVGNNSDATEFIKELEDSYDTAKALYDSIKLLDEPEAYSVNAWGYEQTNYENITVIGTYRNAVIAIGKYEVYAISKKKYLERTYAYLDANGVRSTNWEEPYSLDEIAKQRLQNAYFGH
;
A
#
# COMPACT_ATOMS: atom_id res chain seq x y z
N MET A 1 -10.39 -0.96 -13.54
CA MET A 1 -10.22 -2.06 -12.58
C MET A 1 -8.95 -1.76 -11.80
N VAL A 2 -9.04 -1.63 -10.48
CA VAL A 2 -7.88 -1.34 -9.62
C VAL A 2 -7.20 -2.67 -9.34
N THR A 3 -5.99 -2.85 -9.87
CA THR A 3 -5.15 -4.00 -9.50
C THR A 3 -4.49 -3.67 -8.17
N LYS A 4 -4.62 -4.56 -7.19
CA LYS A 4 -4.14 -4.40 -5.82
C LYS A 4 -3.01 -5.40 -5.59
N LEU A 5 -1.86 -4.94 -5.10
CA LEU A 5 -0.85 -5.83 -4.53
C LEU A 5 -1.29 -6.28 -3.14
N HIS A 6 -1.07 -7.55 -2.80
CA HIS A 6 -1.40 -8.08 -1.47
C HIS A 6 -0.40 -7.61 -0.41
N ASN A 7 -0.75 -7.71 0.88
CA ASN A 7 -0.04 -7.07 2.00
C ASN A 7 1.49 -7.23 1.99
N THR A 8 2.02 -8.41 1.64
CA THR A 8 3.46 -8.66 1.60
C THR A 8 4.15 -7.94 0.44
N GLU A 9 3.61 -8.05 -0.78
CA GLU A 9 4.10 -7.36 -1.98
C GLU A 9 3.98 -5.84 -1.83
N ALA A 10 2.86 -5.36 -1.29
CA ALA A 10 2.64 -3.95 -1.00
C ALA A 10 3.65 -3.42 0.04
N SER A 11 3.93 -4.19 1.10
CA SER A 11 4.96 -3.85 2.09
C SER A 11 6.35 -3.72 1.45
N TYR A 12 6.74 -4.69 0.61
CA TYR A 12 8.01 -4.61 -0.11
C TYR A 12 8.07 -3.44 -1.09
N PHE A 13 6.98 -3.18 -1.81
CA PHE A 13 6.90 -2.03 -2.70
C PHE A 13 7.11 -0.71 -1.96
N ILE A 14 6.46 -0.54 -0.81
CA ILE A 14 6.61 0.65 0.05
C ILE A 14 8.06 0.79 0.53
N ARG A 15 8.69 -0.30 0.98
CA ARG A 15 10.09 -0.30 1.42
C ARG A 15 11.06 0.05 0.30
N ILE A 16 10.84 -0.50 -0.91
CA ILE A 16 11.62 -0.15 -2.11
C ILE A 16 11.47 1.34 -2.43
N PHE A 17 10.24 1.87 -2.39
CA PHE A 17 9.97 3.30 -2.62
C PHE A 17 10.67 4.20 -1.60
N ASN A 18 10.77 3.76 -0.34
CA ASN A 18 11.50 4.45 0.72
C ASN A 18 13.03 4.30 0.64
N GLY A 19 13.56 3.65 -0.41
CA GLY A 19 14.99 3.51 -0.65
C GLY A 19 15.67 2.33 0.06
N GLU A 20 14.90 1.39 0.63
CA GLU A 20 15.48 0.18 1.22
C GLU A 20 15.99 -0.78 0.14
N SER A 21 17.21 -1.29 0.33
CA SER A 21 17.82 -2.31 -0.53
C SER A 21 17.22 -3.70 -0.30
N LYS A 22 17.34 -4.61 -1.29
CA LYS A 22 16.91 -6.02 -1.16
C LYS A 22 17.45 -6.67 0.13
N ALA A 23 18.71 -6.42 0.46
CA ALA A 23 19.34 -6.96 1.67
C ALA A 23 18.70 -6.42 2.96
N GLN A 24 18.36 -5.13 3.04
CA GLN A 24 17.69 -4.56 4.21
C GLN A 24 16.28 -5.13 4.40
N ILE A 25 15.57 -5.33 3.28
CA ILE A 25 14.21 -5.85 3.28
C ILE A 25 14.20 -7.33 3.65
N ILE A 26 15.07 -8.14 3.03
CA ILE A 26 15.07 -9.61 3.17
C ILE A 26 15.86 -10.09 4.39
N ASN A 27 16.91 -9.41 4.85
CA ASN A 27 17.66 -9.86 6.05
C ASN A 27 16.85 -9.72 7.35
N THR A 28 15.72 -9.00 7.33
CA THR A 28 14.75 -9.04 8.43
C THR A 28 14.10 -10.43 8.58
N PHE A 29 14.15 -11.28 7.55
CA PHE A 29 13.54 -12.62 7.52
C PHE A 29 14.46 -13.76 7.97
N GLU A 30 15.78 -13.56 8.03
CA GLU A 30 16.66 -14.52 8.73
C GLU A 30 16.29 -14.62 10.22
N LEU A 31 15.88 -13.51 10.84
CA LEU A 31 15.33 -13.47 12.20
C LEU A 31 13.97 -14.19 12.34
N LEU A 32 13.14 -14.19 11.28
CA LEU A 32 11.84 -14.86 11.27
C LEU A 32 11.96 -16.37 11.06
N LYS A 33 13.04 -16.82 10.41
CA LYS A 33 13.41 -18.24 10.35
C LYS A 33 13.60 -18.78 11.78
N GLU A 34 14.32 -18.06 12.63
CA GLU A 34 14.50 -18.45 14.04
C GLU A 34 13.20 -18.49 14.85
N TYR A 35 12.29 -17.54 14.63
CA TYR A 35 11.02 -17.46 15.37
C TYR A 35 9.98 -18.52 14.98
N ARG A 36 10.06 -19.10 13.77
CA ARG A 36 9.12 -20.13 13.28
C ARG A 36 9.69 -21.56 13.29
N LEU A 37 10.94 -21.76 13.70
CA LEU A 37 11.66 -23.05 13.74
C LEU A 37 11.10 -24.04 14.79
N VAL A 38 9.84 -24.42 14.63
CA VAL A 38 9.30 -25.72 15.09
C VAL A 38 8.61 -26.47 13.93
N GLY A 39 8.42 -25.83 12.77
CA GLY A 39 8.01 -26.48 11.51
C GLY A 39 9.21 -26.98 10.70
N ASN A 40 9.03 -28.06 9.94
CA ASN A 40 10.09 -28.84 9.30
C ASN A 40 10.94 -27.99 8.32
N ASN A 41 12.20 -28.37 8.05
CA ASN A 41 13.14 -27.61 7.20
C ASN A 41 12.60 -27.32 5.76
N SER A 42 11.69 -28.17 5.25
CA SER A 42 10.98 -27.96 3.99
C SER A 42 10.17 -26.67 3.99
N ASP A 43 9.44 -26.42 5.07
CA ASP A 43 8.46 -25.35 5.20
C ASP A 43 9.15 -23.99 5.30
N ALA A 44 10.34 -23.98 5.93
CA ALA A 44 11.19 -22.80 5.97
C ALA A 44 11.73 -22.40 4.59
N THR A 45 12.02 -23.38 3.73
CA THR A 45 12.56 -23.12 2.38
C THR A 45 11.47 -22.60 1.45
N GLU A 46 10.28 -23.20 1.49
CA GLU A 46 9.13 -22.76 0.70
C GLU A 46 8.70 -21.34 1.09
N PHE A 47 8.66 -21.04 2.40
CA PHE A 47 8.36 -19.70 2.89
C PHE A 47 9.36 -18.63 2.42
N ILE A 48 10.66 -18.92 2.43
CA ILE A 48 11.67 -17.98 1.92
C ILE A 48 11.43 -17.70 0.43
N LYS A 49 11.12 -18.74 -0.35
CA LYS A 49 10.83 -18.60 -1.78
C LYS A 49 9.61 -17.72 -2.03
N GLU A 50 8.52 -17.89 -1.27
CA GLU A 50 7.33 -17.03 -1.37
C GLU A 50 7.66 -15.55 -1.11
N LEU A 51 8.55 -15.28 -0.16
CA LEU A 51 9.00 -13.92 0.17
C LEU A 51 9.88 -13.34 -0.94
N GLU A 52 10.78 -14.13 -1.52
CA GLU A 52 11.58 -13.72 -2.67
C GLU A 52 10.70 -13.42 -3.90
N ASP A 53 9.74 -14.30 -4.20
CA ASP A 53 8.79 -14.13 -5.31
C ASP A 53 7.94 -12.86 -5.12
N SER A 54 7.49 -12.60 -3.89
CA SER A 54 6.75 -11.38 -3.54
C SER A 54 7.61 -10.12 -3.69
N TYR A 55 8.89 -10.19 -3.31
CA TYR A 55 9.84 -9.08 -3.49
C TYR A 55 10.09 -8.82 -4.98
N ASP A 56 10.36 -9.86 -5.76
CA ASP A 56 10.67 -9.72 -7.18
C ASP A 56 9.45 -9.18 -7.95
N THR A 57 8.23 -9.57 -7.56
CA THR A 57 6.98 -8.99 -8.08
C THR A 57 6.87 -7.49 -7.77
N ALA A 58 7.12 -7.10 -6.51
CA ALA A 58 7.10 -5.69 -6.11
C ALA A 58 8.19 -4.87 -6.83
N LYS A 59 9.38 -5.43 -7.00
CA LYS A 59 10.52 -4.81 -7.69
C LYS A 59 10.22 -4.63 -9.18
N ALA A 60 9.65 -5.65 -9.83
CA ALA A 60 9.26 -5.57 -11.24
C ALA A 60 8.20 -4.48 -11.47
N LEU A 61 7.23 -4.35 -10.56
CA LEU A 61 6.27 -3.25 -10.62
C LEU A 61 6.98 -1.90 -10.46
N TYR A 62 7.83 -1.75 -9.43
CA TYR A 62 8.56 -0.51 -9.16
C TYR A 62 9.37 -0.04 -10.37
N ASP A 63 10.14 -0.94 -10.99
CA ASP A 63 10.97 -0.64 -12.16
C ASP A 63 10.15 -0.27 -13.41
N SER A 64 8.89 -0.69 -13.47
CA SER A 64 8.01 -0.41 -14.61
C SER A 64 7.35 0.97 -14.54
N ILE A 65 7.42 1.65 -13.39
CA ILE A 65 6.72 2.90 -13.13
C ILE A 65 7.59 4.10 -13.52
N LYS A 66 6.99 5.07 -14.20
CA LYS A 66 7.57 6.41 -14.32
C LYS A 66 7.16 7.23 -13.10
N LEU A 67 8.10 7.43 -12.17
CA LEU A 67 7.88 8.23 -10.96
C LEU A 67 7.64 9.70 -11.30
N LEU A 68 6.84 10.37 -10.47
CA LEU A 68 6.70 11.82 -10.47
C LEU A 68 7.91 12.45 -9.79
N ASP A 69 8.28 13.66 -10.21
CA ASP A 69 9.33 14.43 -9.53
C ASP A 69 8.93 14.74 -8.08
N GLU A 70 7.65 15.09 -7.89
CA GLU A 70 7.04 15.33 -6.58
C GLU A 70 5.80 14.45 -6.43
N PRO A 71 5.78 13.51 -5.46
CA PRO A 71 4.59 12.73 -5.14
C PRO A 71 3.46 13.61 -4.60
N GLU A 72 2.21 13.30 -4.97
CA GLU A 72 1.02 14.06 -4.60
C GLU A 72 0.18 13.28 -3.58
N ALA A 73 -0.20 13.90 -2.46
CA ALA A 73 -0.97 13.25 -1.40
C ALA A 73 -2.45 13.68 -1.39
N TYR A 74 -3.34 12.74 -1.10
CA TYR A 74 -4.79 12.92 -1.15
C TYR A 74 -5.50 12.20 -0.01
N SER A 75 -6.67 12.70 0.38
CA SER A 75 -7.51 12.09 1.41
C SER A 75 -8.22 10.82 0.92
N VAL A 76 -8.30 9.84 1.81
CA VAL A 76 -9.02 8.58 1.59
C VAL A 76 -10.05 8.36 2.67
N ASN A 77 -11.27 8.07 2.21
CA ASN A 77 -12.41 7.75 3.04
C ASN A 77 -12.67 6.24 3.01
N ALA A 78 -12.61 5.60 4.16
CA ALA A 78 -13.12 4.25 4.29
C ALA A 78 -14.67 4.31 4.32
N TRP A 79 -15.30 3.53 3.44
CA TRP A 79 -16.72 3.13 3.44
C TRP A 79 -17.76 4.10 2.86
N GLY A 80 -17.39 5.00 1.93
CA GLY A 80 -18.34 5.71 1.05
C GLY A 80 -19.39 6.64 1.70
N TYR A 81 -19.54 6.62 3.03
CA TYR A 81 -20.45 7.43 3.83
C TYR A 81 -19.89 7.54 5.24
N GLU A 82 -19.47 8.75 5.65
CA GLU A 82 -19.30 9.24 7.04
C GLU A 82 -18.84 8.24 8.13
N GLN A 83 -17.95 7.30 7.82
CA GLN A 83 -17.34 6.43 8.83
C GLN A 83 -15.90 6.84 9.11
N THR A 84 -15.58 6.79 10.39
CA THR A 84 -14.38 7.31 11.06
C THR A 84 -13.15 6.47 10.74
N ASN A 85 -12.71 6.31 9.49
CA ASN A 85 -11.44 5.64 9.16
C ASN A 85 -10.68 6.33 8.01
N TYR A 86 -10.54 7.65 8.13
CA TYR A 86 -9.65 8.52 7.37
C TYR A 86 -8.22 7.98 7.28
N GLU A 87 -7.73 7.91 6.05
CA GLU A 87 -6.34 7.63 5.70
C GLU A 87 -5.90 8.58 4.58
N ASN A 88 -4.61 8.61 4.26
CA ASN A 88 -4.12 9.32 3.08
C ASN A 88 -3.55 8.31 2.08
N ILE A 89 -3.59 8.65 0.80
CA ILE A 89 -2.79 8.00 -0.24
C ILE A 89 -1.82 8.99 -0.86
N THR A 90 -0.72 8.48 -1.38
CA THR A 90 0.27 9.27 -2.13
C THR A 90 0.39 8.71 -3.54
N VAL A 91 0.07 9.51 -4.55
CA VAL A 91 0.31 9.22 -5.97
C VAL A 91 1.79 9.45 -6.26
N ILE A 92 2.48 8.39 -6.66
CA ILE A 92 3.95 8.41 -6.81
C ILE A 92 4.41 8.43 -8.26
N GLY A 93 3.53 8.09 -9.21
CA GLY A 93 3.97 7.77 -10.56
C GLY A 93 2.88 7.24 -11.45
N THR A 94 3.28 6.87 -12.66
CA THR A 94 2.39 6.37 -13.69
C THR A 94 2.90 5.07 -14.31
N TYR A 95 1.96 4.19 -14.65
CA TYR A 95 2.22 2.99 -15.44
C TYR A 95 1.10 2.82 -16.47
N ARG A 96 1.46 2.85 -17.76
CA ARG A 96 0.51 2.77 -18.89
C ARG A 96 -0.66 3.76 -18.72
N ASN A 97 -1.90 3.27 -18.60
CA ASN A 97 -3.12 4.05 -18.44
C ASN A 97 -3.56 4.22 -16.97
N ALA A 98 -2.67 3.94 -16.01
CA ALA A 98 -2.90 4.10 -14.60
C ALA A 98 -1.89 5.04 -13.93
N VAL A 99 -2.33 5.69 -12.86
CA VAL A 99 -1.45 6.25 -11.83
C VAL A 99 -1.29 5.22 -10.72
N ILE A 100 -0.13 5.18 -10.11
CA ILE A 100 0.15 4.29 -8.98
C ILE A 100 0.14 5.13 -7.71
N ALA A 101 -0.60 4.67 -6.71
CA ALA A 101 -0.71 5.31 -5.42
C ALA A 101 -0.37 4.34 -4.28
N ILE A 102 0.27 4.86 -3.24
CA ILE A 102 0.62 4.14 -2.02
C ILE A 102 -0.35 4.58 -0.91
N GLY A 103 -1.06 3.63 -0.32
CA GLY A 103 -1.75 3.78 0.96
C GLY A 103 -0.95 3.17 2.11
N LYS A 104 -1.53 3.15 3.31
CA LYS A 104 -0.85 2.67 4.53
C LYS A 104 -0.35 1.23 4.45
N TYR A 105 -1.12 0.34 3.82
CA TYR A 105 -0.81 -1.10 3.70
C TYR A 105 -1.07 -1.66 2.31
N GLU A 106 -1.33 -0.79 1.32
CA GLU A 106 -1.85 -1.18 0.02
C GLU A 106 -1.24 -0.30 -1.07
N VAL A 107 -1.05 -0.89 -2.26
CA VAL A 107 -0.66 -0.15 -3.47
C VAL A 107 -1.82 -0.24 -4.45
N TYR A 108 -2.26 0.91 -4.94
CA TYR A 108 -3.42 1.05 -5.81
C TYR A 108 -3.00 1.47 -7.22
N ALA A 109 -3.59 0.83 -8.22
CA ALA A 109 -3.54 1.28 -9.62
C ALA A 109 -4.85 2.00 -9.98
N ILE A 110 -4.82 3.32 -10.10
CA ILE A 110 -6.00 4.15 -10.38
C ILE A 110 -5.98 4.57 -11.85
N SER A 111 -7.12 4.54 -12.55
CA SER A 111 -7.17 4.98 -13.95
C SER A 111 -6.70 6.44 -14.10
N LYS A 112 -5.80 6.70 -15.07
CA LYS A 112 -5.35 8.06 -15.41
C LYS A 112 -6.51 8.99 -15.72
N LYS A 113 -7.57 8.49 -16.37
CA LYS A 113 -8.76 9.30 -16.67
C LYS A 113 -9.41 9.83 -15.40
N LYS A 114 -9.69 8.95 -14.43
CA LYS A 114 -10.30 9.33 -13.14
C LYS A 114 -9.42 10.29 -12.35
N TYR A 115 -8.10 10.08 -12.41
CA TYR A 115 -7.13 10.98 -11.80
C TYR A 115 -7.17 12.39 -12.42
N LEU A 116 -7.08 12.48 -13.75
CA LEU A 116 -7.05 13.75 -14.49
C LEU A 116 -8.38 14.51 -14.39
N GLU A 117 -9.51 13.80 -14.45
CA GLU A 117 -10.85 14.37 -14.30
C GLU A 117 -11.23 14.64 -12.84
N ARG A 118 -10.33 14.37 -11.89
CA ARG A 118 -10.56 14.52 -10.43
C ARG A 118 -11.88 13.88 -10.00
N THR A 119 -12.19 12.71 -10.55
CA THR A 119 -13.43 11.98 -10.25
C THR A 119 -13.21 11.01 -9.10
N TYR A 120 -14.08 11.04 -8.09
CA TYR A 120 -14.06 10.11 -6.97
C TYR A 120 -13.92 8.64 -7.43
N ALA A 121 -13.02 7.90 -6.79
CA ALA A 121 -12.63 6.57 -7.25
C ALA A 121 -12.54 5.55 -6.11
N TYR A 122 -13.27 4.43 -6.27
CA TYR A 122 -13.13 3.25 -5.44
C TYR A 122 -11.77 2.57 -5.66
N LEU A 123 -11.06 2.35 -4.56
CA LEU A 123 -9.71 1.81 -4.50
C LEU A 123 -9.65 0.32 -4.19
N ASP A 124 -10.74 -0.27 -3.70
CA ASP A 124 -10.85 -1.71 -3.49
C ASP A 124 -11.93 -2.35 -4.36
N ALA A 125 -11.88 -3.68 -4.47
CA ALA A 125 -12.81 -4.46 -5.27
C ALA A 125 -14.24 -4.48 -4.70
N ASN A 126 -14.40 -4.15 -3.42
CA ASN A 126 -15.69 -4.18 -2.72
C ASN A 126 -16.41 -2.82 -2.75
N GLY A 127 -15.80 -1.78 -3.35
CA GLY A 127 -16.35 -0.41 -3.35
C GLY A 127 -16.26 0.27 -1.99
N VAL A 128 -15.43 -0.24 -1.09
CA VAL A 128 -15.36 0.19 0.29
C VAL A 128 -14.47 1.42 0.45
N ARG A 129 -13.30 1.50 -0.19
CA ARG A 129 -12.33 2.61 -0.01
C ARG A 129 -12.45 3.68 -1.10
N SER A 130 -12.70 4.90 -0.65
CA SER A 130 -12.80 6.20 -1.32
C SER A 130 -11.57 7.05 -1.56
N THR A 131 -11.15 7.43 -2.78
CA THR A 131 -10.25 8.60 -2.91
C THR A 131 -11.01 9.90 -3.13
N ASN A 132 -10.83 10.85 -2.21
CA ASN A 132 -11.11 12.26 -2.44
C ASN A 132 -9.87 12.91 -3.05
N TRP A 133 -10.03 13.64 -4.15
CA TRP A 133 -8.93 14.45 -4.70
C TRP A 133 -8.82 15.79 -3.98
N GLU A 134 -8.96 15.75 -2.66
CA GLU A 134 -8.90 16.89 -1.75
C GLU A 134 -7.60 16.84 -0.95
N GLU A 135 -7.36 17.86 -0.14
CA GLU A 135 -6.20 17.90 0.74
C GLU A 135 -6.14 16.66 1.65
N PRO A 136 -4.93 16.12 1.90
CA PRO A 136 -4.75 14.99 2.80
C PRO A 136 -5.11 15.39 4.23
N TYR A 137 -5.64 14.43 4.99
CA TYR A 137 -5.86 14.63 6.43
C TYR A 137 -4.54 14.89 7.14
N SER A 138 -4.55 15.83 8.08
CA SER A 138 -3.42 16.04 8.98
C SER A 138 -3.19 14.82 9.88
N LEU A 139 -1.95 14.66 10.36
CA LEU A 139 -1.61 13.58 11.29
C LEU A 139 -2.45 13.64 12.58
N ASP A 140 -2.79 14.85 13.05
CA ASP A 140 -3.61 15.05 14.23
C ASP A 140 -5.06 14.62 14.01
N GLU A 141 -5.64 14.89 12.83
CA GLU A 141 -7.00 14.43 12.48
C GLU A 141 -7.06 12.92 12.42
N ILE A 142 -6.08 12.30 11.76
CA ILE A 142 -5.97 10.84 11.70
C ILE A 142 -5.78 10.26 13.13
N ALA A 143 -4.93 10.87 13.95
CA ALA A 143 -4.66 10.40 15.31
C ALA A 143 -5.89 10.53 16.22
N LYS A 144 -6.59 11.67 16.20
CA LYS A 144 -7.83 11.90 16.96
C LYS A 144 -8.89 10.89 16.60
N GLN A 145 -9.07 10.59 15.31
CA GLN A 145 -10.06 9.61 14.91
C GLN A 145 -9.65 8.19 15.31
N ARG A 146 -8.37 7.80 15.15
CA ARG A 146 -7.92 6.47 15.61
C ARG A 146 -8.16 6.27 17.10
N LEU A 147 -7.92 7.33 17.87
CA LEU A 147 -8.20 7.36 19.30
C LEU A 147 -9.70 7.16 19.56
N GLN A 148 -10.57 7.90 18.86
CA GLN A 148 -12.03 7.76 18.98
C GLN A 148 -12.49 6.33 18.67
N ASN A 149 -12.04 5.72 17.58
CA ASN A 149 -12.41 4.34 17.26
C ASN A 149 -11.95 3.35 18.33
N ALA A 150 -10.71 3.50 18.81
CA ALA A 150 -10.17 2.66 19.86
C ALA A 150 -10.99 2.75 21.17
N TYR A 151 -11.50 3.93 21.52
CA TYR A 151 -12.34 4.12 22.70
C TYR A 151 -13.79 3.67 22.52
N PHE A 152 -14.37 3.86 21.33
CA PHE A 152 -15.79 3.58 21.08
C PHE A 152 -16.07 2.22 20.42
N GLY A 153 -15.03 1.40 20.20
CA GLY A 153 -15.17 0.01 19.77
C GLY A 153 -15.68 -0.15 18.33
N HIS A 154 -15.35 0.80 17.46
CA HIS A 154 -15.57 0.70 16.01
C HIS A 154 -14.37 0.08 15.30
#